data_AF-A0A971YDL2-F1
#
_entry.id   AF-A0A971YDL2-F1
#
_cell.length_a   1.000
_cell.length_b   1.000
_cell.length_c   1.000
_cell.angle_alpha   90.00
_cell.angle_beta   90.00
_cell.angle_gamma   90.00
#
_symmetry.space_group_name_H-M   'P 1'
#
loop_
_entity.id
_entity.type
_entity.pdbx_description
1 polymer ?
#
loop_
_entity_poly.entity_id
_entity_poly.type
_entity_poly.pdbx_seq_one_letter_code
_entity_poly.pdbx_strand_id
1 'polypeptide(L)'
;LEQSFWRWAEEPRREDLRFSRKRILLIFLLVRYTGAKLSEILSLNLAQAIDTENFLVLLDKREVQISQQVGQTLQALLNDVTTAPLHSFAVDPAFVRRKFYERAMACGFPQKLGGPEMIRKARAVELMQGALPVPAVQRILGHSTPNLTTACVTFSEEDLRQVTRWHIENESRKKTSARNIFWGKVRSLVLGDVQTLVELATLDGGSLLTIVTNTSAEHLGLMPGRLLSAEIKAPWMILERQDCKGRNNLENQREGTIVRIRSGKINTECAVLLADGTELCAIVSSPGFLDLNLSDGDSVRVLFSCYAVVLHSD
;
A
#
# COMPACT_ATOMS: atom_id res chain seq x y z
N LEU A 1 16.82 -5.23 2.94
CA LEU A 1 16.89 -5.69 4.34
C LEU A 1 16.41 -7.12 4.50
N GLU A 2 15.19 -7.47 4.05
CA GLU A 2 14.65 -8.84 4.17
C GLU A 2 15.60 -9.94 3.68
N GLN A 3 16.20 -9.79 2.50
CA GLN A 3 17.19 -10.75 1.97
C GLN A 3 18.38 -10.98 2.91
N SER A 4 18.79 -9.98 3.71
CA SER A 4 19.86 -10.11 4.70
C SER A 4 19.45 -10.99 5.88
N PHE A 5 18.19 -10.94 6.28
CA PHE A 5 17.64 -11.85 7.30
C PHE A 5 17.55 -13.29 6.77
N TRP A 6 17.09 -13.48 5.53
CA TRP A 6 17.06 -14.81 4.90
C TRP A 6 18.44 -15.46 4.84
N ARG A 7 19.42 -14.78 4.24
CA ARG A 7 20.80 -15.29 4.14
C ARG A 7 21.39 -15.61 5.51
N TRP A 8 21.17 -14.73 6.49
CA TRP A 8 21.64 -14.95 7.85
C TRP A 8 20.96 -16.14 8.53
N ALA A 9 19.66 -16.36 8.31
CA ALA A 9 18.94 -17.49 8.89
C ALA A 9 19.39 -18.83 8.33
N GLU A 10 19.78 -18.88 7.05
CA GLU A 10 20.19 -20.10 6.35
C GLU A 10 21.69 -20.44 6.48
N GLU A 11 22.53 -19.44 6.76
CA GLU A 11 23.99 -19.57 6.88
C GLU A 11 24.48 -20.69 7.83
N PRO A 12 23.90 -20.92 9.03
CA PRO A 12 24.41 -21.93 9.94
C PRO A 12 24.26 -23.36 9.40
N ARG A 13 25.33 -24.14 9.56
CA ARG A 13 25.30 -25.60 9.33
C ARG A 13 24.60 -26.36 10.47
N ARG A 14 24.69 -25.87 11.72
CA ARG A 14 24.05 -26.46 12.91
C ARG A 14 22.54 -26.17 12.88
N GLU A 15 21.72 -27.22 13.00
CA GLU A 15 20.26 -27.14 12.83
C GLU A 15 19.60 -26.29 13.93
N ASP A 16 19.99 -26.46 15.18
CA ASP A 16 19.50 -25.67 16.31
C ASP A 16 19.78 -24.16 16.19
N LEU A 17 20.96 -23.78 15.69
CA LEU A 17 21.29 -22.39 15.38
C LEU A 17 20.45 -21.88 14.21
N ARG A 18 20.22 -22.72 13.20
CA ARG A 18 19.33 -22.39 12.06
C ARG A 18 17.90 -22.15 12.54
N PHE A 19 17.34 -23.01 13.40
CA PHE A 19 16.00 -22.83 13.98
C PHE A 19 15.91 -21.55 14.80
N SER A 20 16.92 -21.27 15.63
CA SER A 20 16.99 -20.03 16.41
C SER A 20 16.98 -18.79 15.52
N ARG A 21 17.74 -18.78 14.41
CA ARG A 21 17.75 -17.66 13.46
C ARG A 21 16.48 -17.58 12.61
N LYS A 22 15.90 -18.71 12.17
CA LYS A 22 14.61 -18.76 11.48
C LYS A 22 13.48 -18.19 12.33
N ARG A 23 13.51 -18.39 13.65
CA ARG A 23 12.59 -17.73 14.59
C ARG A 23 12.74 -16.21 14.58
N ILE A 24 13.96 -15.67 14.54
CA ILE A 24 14.17 -14.22 14.41
C ILE A 24 13.72 -13.70 13.04
N LEU A 25 13.94 -14.47 11.96
CA LEU A 25 13.41 -14.16 10.63
C LEU A 25 11.88 -14.12 10.64
N LEU A 26 11.21 -15.08 11.29
CA LEU A 26 9.77 -15.11 11.43
C LEU A 26 9.24 -13.86 12.14
N ILE A 27 9.88 -13.43 13.24
CA ILE A 27 9.56 -12.17 13.92
C ILE A 27 9.72 -10.97 12.98
N PHE A 28 10.82 -10.92 12.21
CA PHE A 28 11.05 -9.87 11.22
C PHE A 28 9.94 -9.81 10.17
N LEU A 29 9.56 -10.94 9.58
CA LEU A 29 8.52 -10.98 8.55
C LEU A 29 7.17 -10.57 9.13
N LEU A 30 6.82 -11.06 10.33
CA LEU A 30 5.59 -10.65 11.01
C LEU A 30 5.56 -9.14 11.25
N VAL A 31 6.63 -8.53 11.78
CA VAL A 31 6.71 -7.06 11.95
C VAL A 31 6.62 -6.33 10.60
N ARG A 32 7.32 -6.82 9.57
CA ARG A 32 7.41 -6.18 8.25
C ARG A 32 6.09 -6.17 7.49
N TYR A 33 5.33 -7.26 7.53
CA TYR A 33 4.12 -7.43 6.73
C TYR A 33 2.85 -7.02 7.48
N THR A 34 2.78 -7.27 8.79
CA THR A 34 1.61 -6.88 9.59
C THR A 34 1.72 -5.47 10.18
N GLY A 35 2.94 -4.93 10.27
CA GLY A 35 3.19 -3.69 10.99
C GLY A 35 2.94 -3.80 12.49
N ALA A 36 2.84 -4.99 13.08
CA ALA A 36 2.65 -5.18 14.52
C ALA A 36 3.85 -4.67 15.35
N LYS A 37 3.58 -4.31 16.62
CA LYS A 37 4.63 -3.98 17.59
C LYS A 37 5.39 -5.26 17.93
N LEU A 38 6.69 -5.13 18.24
CA LEU A 38 7.48 -6.28 18.68
C LEU A 38 6.84 -6.98 19.90
N SER A 39 6.27 -6.23 20.85
CA SER A 39 5.58 -6.80 22.01
C SER A 39 4.33 -7.59 21.65
N GLU A 40 3.58 -7.16 20.62
CA GLU A 40 2.42 -7.91 20.11
C GLU A 40 2.91 -9.25 19.53
N ILE A 41 3.93 -9.22 18.66
CA ILE A 41 4.47 -10.43 18.02
C ILE A 41 5.04 -11.42 19.04
N LEU A 42 5.81 -10.95 20.02
CA LEU A 42 6.42 -11.83 21.03
C LEU A 42 5.38 -12.48 21.97
N SER A 43 4.17 -11.91 22.06
CA SER A 43 3.08 -12.45 22.89
C SER A 43 2.19 -13.44 22.13
N LEU A 44 2.39 -13.62 20.82
CA LEU A 44 1.55 -14.49 20.00
C LEU A 44 1.77 -15.97 20.31
N ASN A 45 0.64 -16.71 20.34
CA ASN A 45 0.67 -18.15 20.15
C ASN A 45 0.78 -18.45 18.66
N LEU A 46 1.98 -18.81 18.22
CA LEU A 46 2.33 -18.96 16.81
C LEU A 46 1.45 -19.93 16.01
N ALA A 47 1.02 -21.03 16.61
CA ALA A 47 0.22 -22.05 15.93
C ALA A 47 -1.24 -21.60 15.70
N GLN A 48 -1.73 -20.64 16.49
CA GLN A 48 -3.10 -20.14 16.43
C GLN A 48 -3.18 -18.75 15.79
N ALA A 49 -2.08 -17.99 15.81
CA ALA A 49 -2.06 -16.61 15.35
C ALA A 49 -1.97 -16.47 13.84
N ILE A 50 -1.58 -17.51 13.09
CA ILE A 50 -1.43 -17.44 11.63
C ILE A 50 -2.46 -18.37 11.01
N ASP A 51 -3.51 -17.78 10.44
CA ASP A 51 -4.47 -18.48 9.61
C ASP A 51 -3.95 -18.53 8.17
N THR A 52 -3.47 -19.71 7.78
CA THR A 52 -2.87 -19.95 6.47
C THR A 52 -3.89 -20.21 5.38
N GLU A 53 -5.15 -20.50 5.74
CA GLU A 53 -6.24 -20.71 4.78
C GLU A 53 -6.80 -19.37 4.30
N ASN A 54 -7.01 -18.44 5.24
CA ASN A 54 -7.54 -17.11 4.96
C ASN A 54 -6.45 -16.03 4.79
N PHE A 55 -5.18 -16.41 4.96
CA PHE A 55 -4.02 -15.51 4.93
C PHE A 55 -4.16 -14.34 5.91
N LEU A 56 -4.51 -14.65 7.17
CA LEU A 56 -4.70 -13.68 8.24
C LEU A 56 -3.70 -13.92 9.38
N VAL A 57 -3.27 -12.83 10.01
CA VAL A 57 -2.54 -12.87 11.28
C VAL A 57 -3.43 -12.27 12.37
N LEU A 58 -3.78 -13.09 13.36
CA LEU A 58 -4.55 -12.70 14.54
C LEU A 58 -3.62 -12.07 15.57
N LEU A 59 -3.84 -10.80 15.85
CA LEU A 59 -3.23 -10.05 16.95
C LEU A 59 -4.31 -9.81 18.02
N ASP A 60 -3.92 -9.61 19.28
CA ASP A 60 -4.85 -9.52 20.44
C ASP A 60 -6.10 -8.62 20.25
N LYS A 61 -6.00 -7.59 19.40
CA LYS A 61 -7.06 -6.60 19.18
C LYS A 61 -7.53 -6.49 17.73
N ARG A 62 -6.88 -7.19 16.80
CA ARG A 62 -7.14 -7.01 15.36
C ARG A 62 -6.62 -8.17 14.52
N GLU A 63 -7.26 -8.35 13.39
CA GLU A 63 -6.85 -9.26 12.33
C GLU A 63 -6.10 -8.45 11.27
N VAL A 64 -4.97 -8.96 10.80
CA VAL A 64 -4.18 -8.32 9.75
C VAL A 64 -4.05 -9.28 8.58
N GLN A 65 -4.59 -8.87 7.43
CA GLN A 65 -4.45 -9.61 6.18
C GLN A 65 -2.98 -9.61 5.75
N ILE A 66 -2.53 -10.73 5.20
CA ILE A 66 -1.24 -10.90 4.52
C ILE A 66 -1.49 -11.50 3.14
N SER A 67 -0.52 -11.38 2.22
CA SER A 67 -0.66 -11.96 0.89
C SER A 67 -0.54 -13.48 0.94
N GLN A 68 -1.08 -14.16 -0.07
CA GLN A 68 -0.96 -15.61 -0.19
C GLN A 68 0.51 -16.07 -0.13
N GLN A 69 1.39 -15.37 -0.85
CA GLN A 69 2.82 -15.71 -0.90
C GLN A 69 3.49 -15.57 0.47
N VAL A 70 3.17 -14.51 1.22
CA VAL A 70 3.71 -14.31 2.57
C VAL A 70 3.14 -15.36 3.51
N GLY A 71 1.84 -15.67 3.44
CA GLY A 71 1.21 -16.71 4.26
C GLY A 71 1.87 -18.08 4.09
N GLN A 72 2.09 -18.52 2.85
CA GLN A 72 2.81 -19.76 2.55
C GLN A 72 4.24 -19.76 3.09
N THR A 73 4.94 -18.63 2.96
CA THR A 73 6.30 -18.47 3.47
C THR A 73 6.35 -18.57 5.00
N LEU A 74 5.41 -17.90 5.69
CA LEU A 74 5.30 -17.97 7.15
C LEU A 74 4.96 -19.39 7.61
N GLN A 75 4.08 -20.10 6.90
CA GLN A 75 3.73 -21.49 7.21
C GLN A 75 4.93 -22.43 7.08
N ALA A 76 5.72 -22.30 6.01
CA ALA A 76 6.94 -23.09 5.83
C ALA A 76 7.95 -22.84 6.96
N LEU A 77 8.18 -21.57 7.33
CA LEU A 77 9.05 -21.21 8.44
C LEU A 77 8.50 -21.68 9.80
N LEU A 78 7.18 -21.66 9.98
CA LEU A 78 6.54 -22.13 11.20
C LEU A 78 6.78 -23.62 11.40
N ASN A 79 6.53 -24.43 10.36
CA ASN A 79 6.77 -25.88 10.39
C ASN A 79 8.23 -26.21 10.73
N ASP A 80 9.19 -25.42 10.24
CA ASP A 80 10.60 -25.57 10.59
C ASP A 80 10.89 -25.26 12.06
N VAL A 81 10.17 -24.31 12.68
CA VAL A 81 10.44 -23.84 14.05
C VAL A 81 9.66 -24.64 15.11
N THR A 82 8.47 -25.15 14.78
CA THR A 82 7.58 -25.88 15.72
C THR A 82 7.92 -27.35 15.89
N THR A 83 8.85 -27.91 15.10
CA THR A 83 9.39 -29.26 15.32
C THR A 83 10.27 -29.34 16.58
N ALA A 84 10.66 -28.20 17.16
CA ALA A 84 11.26 -28.10 18.49
C ALA A 84 10.19 -27.75 19.56
N PRO A 85 10.35 -28.13 20.85
CA PRO A 85 9.32 -28.03 21.89
C PRO A 85 8.96 -26.59 22.35
N LEU A 86 9.18 -25.57 21.52
CA LEU A 86 8.96 -24.16 21.83
C LEU A 86 7.76 -23.61 21.06
N HIS A 87 6.56 -23.71 21.65
CA HIS A 87 5.31 -23.16 21.13
C HIS A 87 5.20 -21.62 21.22
N SER A 88 6.24 -20.92 21.67
CA SER A 88 6.24 -19.47 21.87
C SER A 88 7.52 -18.80 21.39
N PHE A 89 7.41 -17.50 21.06
CA PHE A 89 8.56 -16.61 20.93
C PHE A 89 9.13 -16.25 22.32
N ALA A 90 9.62 -17.24 23.07
CA ALA A 90 10.36 -17.01 24.31
C ALA A 90 11.76 -16.47 24.00
N VAL A 91 11.82 -15.27 23.41
CA VAL A 91 13.04 -14.58 23.00
C VAL A 91 13.09 -13.23 23.67
N ASP A 92 14.23 -12.91 24.28
CA ASP A 92 14.47 -11.61 24.89
C ASP A 92 14.28 -10.47 23.87
N PRO A 93 13.42 -9.46 24.15
CA PRO A 93 13.19 -8.34 23.25
C PRO A 93 14.45 -7.54 22.94
N ALA A 94 15.44 -7.44 23.84
CA ALA A 94 16.68 -6.72 23.57
C ALA A 94 17.57 -7.49 22.58
N PHE A 95 17.61 -8.82 22.69
CA PHE A 95 18.26 -9.70 21.72
C PHE A 95 17.67 -9.55 20.32
N VAL A 96 16.33 -9.55 20.18
CA VAL A 96 15.68 -9.34 18.88
C VAL A 96 16.09 -8.00 18.27
N ARG A 97 16.00 -6.91 19.05
CA ARG A 97 16.41 -5.57 18.58
C ARG A 97 17.87 -5.55 18.14
N ARG A 98 18.78 -6.18 18.89
CA ARG A 98 20.20 -6.28 18.52
C ARG A 98 20.37 -6.96 17.15
N LYS A 99 19.66 -8.07 16.89
CA LYS A 99 19.74 -8.76 15.59
C LYS A 99 19.20 -7.92 14.45
N PHE A 100 18.14 -7.16 14.69
CA PHE A 100 17.61 -6.20 13.72
C PHE A 100 18.63 -5.13 13.35
N TYR A 101 19.29 -4.54 14.35
CA TYR A 101 20.37 -3.57 14.15
C TYR A 101 21.55 -4.17 13.38
N GLU A 102 22.01 -5.36 13.75
CA GLU A 102 23.09 -6.07 13.04
C GLU A 102 22.75 -6.30 11.56
N ARG A 103 21.52 -6.75 11.25
CA ARG A 103 21.11 -6.99 9.86
C ARG A 103 20.97 -5.70 9.05
N ALA A 104 20.51 -4.62 9.67
CA ALA A 104 20.42 -3.31 9.02
C ALA A 104 21.80 -2.74 8.68
N MET A 105 22.73 -2.77 9.63
CA MET A 105 24.12 -2.32 9.41
C MET A 105 24.84 -3.17 8.36
N ALA A 106 24.58 -4.49 8.31
CA ALA A 106 25.11 -5.37 7.26
C ALA A 106 24.61 -5.01 5.85
N CYS A 107 23.51 -4.26 5.73
CA CYS A 107 23.02 -3.71 4.46
C CYS A 107 23.46 -2.26 4.22
N GLY A 108 24.30 -1.68 5.08
CA GLY A 108 24.72 -0.27 4.99
C GLY A 108 23.70 0.74 5.54
N PHE A 109 22.63 0.30 6.20
CA PHE A 109 21.69 1.23 6.83
C PHE A 109 22.22 1.72 8.18
N PRO A 110 21.97 2.99 8.55
CA PRO A 110 22.20 3.49 9.90
C PRO A 110 21.47 2.62 10.93
N GLN A 111 22.16 2.29 12.04
CA GLN A 111 21.63 1.44 13.11
C GLN A 111 20.24 1.88 13.58
N LYS A 112 20.03 3.19 13.74
CA LYS A 112 18.76 3.79 14.20
C LYS A 112 17.56 3.45 13.31
N LEU A 113 17.77 3.14 12.02
CA LEU A 113 16.71 2.80 11.07
C LEU A 113 16.38 1.29 11.05
N GLY A 114 17.20 0.46 11.69
CA GLY A 114 17.07 -1.00 11.62
C GLY A 114 16.08 -1.61 12.61
N GLY A 115 15.61 -0.86 13.60
CA GLY A 115 14.79 -1.39 14.69
C GLY A 115 13.36 -1.78 14.26
N PRO A 116 12.68 -2.65 15.03
CA PRO A 116 11.30 -3.06 14.75
C PRO A 116 10.33 -1.88 14.58
N GLU A 117 10.49 -0.82 15.38
CA GLU A 117 9.65 0.38 15.30
C GLU A 117 9.83 1.12 13.97
N MET A 118 11.07 1.21 13.47
CA MET A 118 11.35 1.88 12.19
C MET A 118 10.87 1.05 11.00
N ILE A 119 10.95 -0.27 11.07
CA ILE A 119 10.36 -1.17 10.07
C ILE A 119 8.84 -1.04 10.07
N ARG A 120 8.20 -0.96 11.25
CA ARG A 120 6.76 -0.69 11.36
C ARG A 120 6.38 0.68 10.77
N LYS A 121 7.16 1.74 11.03
CA LYS A 121 6.96 3.06 10.43
C LYS A 121 7.14 3.00 8.90
N ALA A 122 8.14 2.28 8.41
CA ALA A 122 8.32 2.06 6.98
C ALA A 122 7.10 1.34 6.38
N ARG A 123 6.57 0.30 7.03
CA ARG A 123 5.33 -0.37 6.62
C ARG A 123 4.15 0.60 6.54
N ALA A 124 4.00 1.50 7.51
CA ALA A 124 2.96 2.52 7.47
C ALA A 124 3.07 3.43 6.24
N VAL A 125 4.28 3.91 5.97
CA VAL A 125 4.55 4.76 4.79
C VAL A 125 4.29 4.00 3.49
N GLU A 126 4.70 2.75 3.39
CA GLU A 126 4.43 1.91 2.21
C GLU A 126 2.93 1.72 1.96
N LEU A 127 2.15 1.44 3.01
CA LEU A 127 0.70 1.27 2.88
C LEU A 127 0.03 2.58 2.43
N MET A 128 0.44 3.72 2.99
CA MET A 128 -0.06 5.04 2.60
C MET A 128 0.34 5.40 1.15
N GLN A 129 1.60 5.18 0.76
CA GLN A 129 2.07 5.36 -0.62
C GLN A 129 1.42 4.38 -1.60
N GLY A 130 0.92 3.26 -1.08
CA GLY A 130 0.17 2.26 -1.80
C GLY A 130 -1.29 2.63 -2.12
N ALA A 131 -1.71 3.86 -1.79
CA ALA A 131 -3.07 4.35 -1.91
C ALA A 131 -4.10 3.57 -1.06
N LEU A 132 -3.64 2.97 0.06
CA LEU A 132 -4.59 2.48 1.07
C LEU A 132 -5.18 3.67 1.84
N PRO A 133 -6.50 3.69 2.05
CA PRO A 133 -7.13 4.71 2.86
C PRO A 133 -6.57 4.74 4.28
N VAL A 134 -6.43 5.93 4.85
CA VAL A 134 -5.97 6.11 6.24
C VAL A 134 -6.75 5.23 7.23
N PRO A 135 -8.10 5.07 7.15
CA PRO A 135 -8.82 4.15 8.03
C PRO A 135 -8.37 2.68 7.92
N ALA A 136 -8.09 2.20 6.70
CA ALA A 136 -7.57 0.85 6.48
C ALA A 136 -6.15 0.70 7.06
N VAL A 137 -5.28 1.68 6.85
CA VAL A 137 -3.92 1.71 7.42
C VAL A 137 -3.96 1.76 8.95
N GLN A 138 -4.81 2.60 9.54
CA GLN A 138 -5.03 2.69 10.98
C GLN A 138 -5.52 1.36 11.56
N ARG A 139 -6.40 0.65 10.85
CA ARG A 139 -6.84 -0.69 11.24
C ARG A 139 -5.68 -1.68 11.26
N ILE A 140 -4.88 -1.74 10.18
CA ILE A 140 -3.72 -2.65 10.07
C ILE A 140 -2.70 -2.40 11.18
N LEU A 141 -2.38 -1.13 11.45
CA LEU A 141 -1.35 -0.77 12.42
C LEU A 141 -1.89 -0.69 13.85
N GLY A 142 -3.20 -0.53 14.04
CA GLY A 142 -3.84 -0.16 15.32
C GLY A 142 -3.68 1.34 15.61
N HIS A 143 -4.78 2.03 15.95
CA HIS A 143 -5.01 3.48 16.21
C HIS A 143 -3.82 4.39 16.59
N SER A 144 -2.76 4.44 15.78
CA SER A 144 -1.54 5.22 16.04
C SER A 144 -1.40 6.43 15.10
N THR A 145 -2.41 6.70 14.26
CA THR A 145 -2.41 7.79 13.29
C THR A 145 -3.64 8.69 13.52
N PRO A 146 -3.54 10.03 13.39
CA PRO A 146 -4.64 10.94 13.69
C PRO A 146 -5.79 10.77 12.70
N ASN A 147 -7.03 11.00 13.16
CA ASN A 147 -8.22 11.03 12.31
C ASN A 147 -8.24 12.32 11.50
N LEU A 148 -8.23 12.19 10.17
CA LEU A 148 -8.68 13.25 9.27
C LEU A 148 -10.08 12.87 8.77
N THR A 149 -10.99 13.83 8.90
CA THR A 149 -12.45 13.69 8.89
C THR A 149 -13.05 13.37 7.53
N THR A 150 -13.99 12.41 7.55
CA THR A 150 -15.24 12.28 6.77
C THR A 150 -15.29 12.67 5.30
N ALA A 151 -15.23 11.64 4.45
CA ALA A 151 -15.83 11.64 3.12
C ALA A 151 -17.33 11.28 3.19
N CYS A 152 -18.14 11.91 2.33
CA CYS A 152 -19.62 11.89 2.33
C CYS A 152 -20.29 10.54 1.94
N VAL A 153 -19.56 9.43 2.04
CA VAL A 153 -20.07 8.06 1.90
C VAL A 153 -19.44 7.23 3.02
N THR A 154 -20.26 6.63 3.88
CA THR A 154 -19.79 5.67 4.88
C THR A 154 -19.37 4.39 4.17
N PHE A 155 -18.06 4.20 4.00
CA PHE A 155 -17.51 2.90 3.61
C PHE A 155 -17.74 1.93 4.77
N SER A 156 -18.28 0.76 4.45
CA SER A 156 -18.50 -0.30 5.43
C SER A 156 -17.18 -0.96 5.80
N GLU A 157 -17.18 -1.67 6.92
CA GLU A 157 -16.06 -2.52 7.33
C GLU A 157 -15.66 -3.54 6.26
N GLU A 158 -16.64 -4.06 5.52
CA GLU A 158 -16.41 -5.02 4.44
C GLU A 158 -15.72 -4.36 3.23
N ASP A 159 -16.08 -3.13 2.89
CA ASP A 159 -15.42 -2.37 1.83
C ASP A 159 -13.93 -2.18 2.16
N LEU A 160 -13.63 -1.76 3.38
CA LEU A 160 -12.23 -1.56 3.82
C LEU A 160 -11.44 -2.87 3.82
N ARG A 161 -12.07 -4.00 4.17
CA ARG A 161 -11.46 -5.34 4.08
C ARG A 161 -11.13 -5.72 2.65
N GLN A 162 -12.04 -5.48 1.71
CA GLN A 162 -11.82 -5.77 0.28
C GLN A 162 -10.65 -4.96 -0.28
N VAL A 163 -10.66 -3.63 -0.07
CA VAL A 163 -9.56 -2.74 -0.48
C VAL A 163 -8.22 -3.22 0.09
N THR A 164 -8.20 -3.58 1.37
CA THR A 164 -6.99 -4.06 2.05
C THR A 164 -6.46 -5.35 1.44
N ARG A 165 -7.34 -6.32 1.20
CA ARG A 165 -6.98 -7.62 0.61
C ARG A 165 -6.37 -7.44 -0.77
N TRP A 166 -7.04 -6.68 -1.63
CA TRP A 166 -6.56 -6.40 -2.98
C TRP A 166 -5.19 -5.73 -2.97
N HIS A 167 -4.99 -4.73 -2.10
CA HIS A 167 -3.73 -4.00 -2.02
C HIS A 167 -2.57 -4.92 -1.62
N ILE A 168 -2.77 -5.72 -0.58
CA ILE A 168 -1.75 -6.62 -0.05
C ILE A 168 -1.40 -7.71 -1.05
N GLU A 169 -2.39 -8.25 -1.77
CA GLU A 169 -2.14 -9.27 -2.78
C GLU A 169 -1.38 -8.70 -3.98
N ASN A 170 -1.73 -7.49 -4.44
CA ASN A 170 -1.02 -6.85 -5.56
C ASN A 170 0.38 -6.33 -5.20
N GLU A 171 0.62 -5.93 -3.95
CA GLU A 171 1.98 -5.63 -3.46
C GLU A 171 2.91 -6.81 -3.70
N SER A 172 2.45 -8.02 -3.36
CA SER A 172 3.26 -9.24 -3.51
C SER A 172 3.45 -9.65 -4.96
N ARG A 173 2.46 -9.37 -5.82
CA ARG A 173 2.46 -9.78 -7.23
C ARG A 173 3.19 -8.81 -8.16
N LYS A 174 3.50 -7.56 -7.75
CA LYS A 174 4.09 -6.51 -8.62
C LYS A 174 3.41 -6.41 -10.00
N LYS A 175 2.08 -6.54 -10.05
CA LYS A 175 1.38 -6.85 -11.30
C LYS A 175 0.89 -5.67 -12.12
N THR A 176 0.77 -4.47 -11.54
CA THR A 176 0.25 -3.31 -12.29
C THR A 176 1.40 -2.36 -12.67
N SER A 177 1.40 -1.92 -13.92
CA SER A 177 2.32 -0.87 -14.40
C SER A 177 1.81 0.53 -14.07
N ALA A 178 0.51 0.65 -13.76
CA ALA A 178 -0.06 1.90 -13.30
C ALA A 178 0.24 2.14 -11.83
N ARG A 179 0.61 3.39 -11.56
CA ARG A 179 1.10 3.86 -10.26
C ARG A 179 0.01 4.56 -9.46
N ASN A 180 -1.15 4.82 -10.07
CA ASN A 180 -2.21 5.61 -9.49
C ASN A 180 -3.49 4.79 -9.48
N ILE A 181 -3.99 4.50 -8.27
CA ILE A 181 -5.18 3.69 -8.06
C ILE A 181 -6.03 4.38 -7.02
N PHE A 182 -7.28 4.63 -7.37
CA PHE A 182 -8.28 5.22 -6.49
C PHE A 182 -9.36 4.19 -6.22
N TRP A 183 -9.74 4.05 -4.96
CA TRP A 183 -10.89 3.23 -4.59
C TRP A 183 -12.09 4.12 -4.33
N GLY A 184 -13.24 3.69 -4.84
CA GLY A 184 -14.47 4.45 -4.69
C GLY A 184 -15.72 3.62 -4.91
N LYS A 185 -16.83 4.14 -4.38
CA LYS A 185 -18.16 3.58 -4.65
C LYS A 185 -18.82 4.31 -5.79
N VAL A 186 -19.52 3.59 -6.64
CA VAL A 186 -20.37 4.19 -7.66
C VAL A 186 -21.42 5.07 -6.98
N ARG A 187 -21.35 6.37 -7.22
CA ARG A 187 -22.31 7.36 -6.72
C ARG A 187 -23.48 7.49 -7.67
N SER A 188 -23.19 7.64 -8.96
CA SER A 188 -24.18 7.81 -10.02
C SER A 188 -23.69 7.20 -11.32
N LEU A 189 -24.66 6.84 -12.18
CA LEU A 189 -24.45 6.30 -13.52
C LEU A 189 -25.37 7.05 -14.47
N VAL A 190 -24.83 7.48 -15.62
CA VAL A 190 -25.62 8.04 -16.72
C VAL A 190 -25.39 7.15 -17.93
N LEU A 191 -26.40 6.36 -18.27
CA LEU A 191 -26.40 5.47 -19.43
C LEU A 191 -26.62 6.30 -20.70
N GLY A 192 -25.66 6.27 -21.61
CA GLY A 192 -25.82 6.77 -22.98
C GLY A 192 -25.98 5.63 -23.98
N ASP A 193 -26.13 5.96 -25.26
CA ASP A 193 -26.39 4.97 -26.32
C ASP A 193 -25.23 3.98 -26.52
N VAL A 194 -23.99 4.44 -26.31
CA VAL A 194 -22.75 3.66 -26.55
C VAL A 194 -21.94 3.47 -25.27
N GLN A 195 -21.94 4.50 -24.41
CA GLN A 195 -21.08 4.58 -23.23
C GLN A 195 -21.87 5.04 -22.01
N THR A 196 -21.40 4.61 -20.85
CA THR A 196 -21.93 4.99 -19.55
C THR A 196 -20.93 5.91 -18.86
N LEU A 197 -21.39 7.08 -18.45
CA LEU A 197 -20.64 7.95 -17.53
C LEU A 197 -20.85 7.45 -16.10
N VAL A 198 -19.76 7.25 -15.39
CA VAL A 198 -19.72 6.73 -14.03
C VAL A 198 -19.07 7.76 -13.14
N GLU A 199 -19.75 8.14 -12.06
CA GLU A 199 -19.19 8.95 -10.99
C GLU A 199 -18.87 8.05 -9.80
N LEU A 200 -17.62 8.01 -9.38
CA LEU A 200 -17.17 7.34 -8.17
C LEU A 200 -17.00 8.37 -7.04
N ALA A 201 -17.57 8.09 -5.87
CA ALA A 201 -17.19 8.74 -4.63
C ALA A 201 -15.94 8.05 -4.08
N THR A 202 -14.81 8.74 -4.07
CA THR A 202 -13.52 8.18 -3.66
C THR A 202 -13.36 8.21 -2.14
N LEU A 203 -12.50 7.33 -1.62
CA LEU A 203 -12.25 7.18 -0.17
C LEU A 203 -11.65 8.42 0.51
N ASP A 204 -10.97 9.27 -0.27
CA ASP A 204 -10.40 10.55 0.13
C ASP A 204 -11.44 11.69 0.24
N GLY A 205 -12.72 11.41 -0.05
CA GLY A 205 -13.79 12.41 -0.06
C GLY A 205 -13.96 13.16 -1.38
N GLY A 206 -13.13 12.85 -2.38
CA GLY A 206 -13.29 13.36 -3.73
C GLY A 206 -14.36 12.65 -4.55
N SER A 207 -14.50 13.10 -5.79
CA SER A 207 -15.21 12.39 -6.85
C SER A 207 -14.27 12.11 -8.01
N LEU A 208 -14.49 11.00 -8.70
CA LEU A 208 -13.77 10.62 -9.91
C LEU A 208 -14.78 10.25 -10.99
N LEU A 209 -14.65 10.86 -12.17
CA LEU A 209 -15.47 10.62 -13.33
C LEU A 209 -14.73 9.71 -14.32
N THR A 210 -15.42 8.70 -14.82
CA THR A 210 -14.91 7.82 -15.87
C THR A 210 -16.00 7.49 -16.87
N ILE A 211 -15.61 7.26 -18.12
CA ILE A 211 -16.51 6.79 -19.17
C ILE A 211 -16.10 5.38 -19.58
N VAL A 212 -17.05 4.45 -19.56
CA VAL A 212 -16.85 3.06 -19.98
C VAL A 212 -17.88 2.67 -21.04
N THR A 213 -17.59 1.65 -21.85
CA THR A 213 -18.60 1.11 -22.78
C THR A 213 -19.76 0.49 -22.00
N ASN A 214 -20.96 0.48 -22.58
CA ASN A 214 -22.13 -0.14 -21.95
C ASN A 214 -21.88 -1.62 -21.64
N THR A 215 -21.20 -2.34 -22.55
CA THR A 215 -20.77 -3.73 -22.32
C THR A 215 -19.84 -3.87 -21.11
N SER A 216 -18.88 -2.96 -20.92
CA SER A 216 -18.03 -2.98 -19.73
C SER A 216 -18.80 -2.64 -18.46
N ALA A 217 -19.75 -1.71 -18.53
CA ALA A 217 -20.61 -1.37 -17.38
C ALA A 217 -21.45 -2.58 -16.93
N GLU A 218 -22.01 -3.33 -17.88
CA GLU A 218 -22.75 -4.57 -17.63
C GLU A 218 -21.85 -5.66 -17.06
N HIS A 219 -20.68 -5.92 -17.68
CA HIS A 219 -19.74 -6.94 -17.23
C HIS A 219 -19.20 -6.68 -15.82
N LEU A 220 -18.92 -5.42 -15.49
CA LEU A 220 -18.49 -5.02 -14.14
C LEU A 220 -19.66 -4.94 -13.16
N GLY A 221 -20.90 -5.16 -13.62
CA GLY A 221 -22.12 -5.07 -12.82
C GLY A 221 -22.24 -3.73 -12.10
N LEU A 222 -21.97 -2.62 -12.80
CA LEU A 222 -21.97 -1.28 -12.22
C LEU A 222 -23.37 -0.92 -11.71
N MET A 223 -23.45 -0.57 -10.44
CA MET A 223 -24.67 -0.10 -9.79
C MET A 223 -24.31 0.85 -8.65
N PRO A 224 -25.17 1.83 -8.29
CA PRO A 224 -24.92 2.70 -7.15
C PRO A 224 -24.57 1.90 -5.88
N GLY A 225 -23.54 2.34 -5.17
CA GLY A 225 -23.01 1.71 -3.98
C GLY A 225 -21.94 0.63 -4.23
N ARG A 226 -21.75 0.15 -5.46
CA ARG A 226 -20.72 -0.86 -5.77
C ARG A 226 -19.31 -0.28 -5.60
N LEU A 227 -18.47 -0.98 -4.84
CA LEU A 227 -17.07 -0.64 -4.63
C LEU A 227 -16.21 -1.13 -5.80
N LEU A 228 -15.34 -0.27 -6.32
CA LEU A 228 -14.46 -0.54 -7.44
C LEU A 228 -13.11 0.16 -7.22
N SER A 229 -12.08 -0.33 -7.92
CA SER A 229 -10.84 0.42 -8.09
C SER A 229 -10.77 1.05 -9.48
N ALA A 230 -10.18 2.24 -9.53
CA ALA A 230 -9.98 3.05 -10.72
C ALA A 230 -8.48 3.27 -10.91
N GLU A 231 -7.93 2.69 -11.97
CA GLU A 231 -6.52 2.72 -12.33
C GLU A 231 -6.26 3.82 -13.38
N ILE A 232 -5.23 4.65 -13.15
CA ILE A 232 -4.76 5.66 -14.11
C ILE A 232 -3.25 5.48 -14.32
N LYS A 233 -2.84 5.36 -15.58
CA LYS A 233 -1.42 5.28 -15.95
C LYS A 233 -0.75 6.64 -15.77
N ALA A 234 0.45 6.63 -15.17
CA ALA A 234 1.22 7.85 -14.89
C ALA A 234 1.45 8.78 -16.10
N PRO A 235 1.65 8.29 -17.35
CA PRO A 235 1.77 9.15 -18.52
C PRO A 235 0.49 9.88 -18.94
N TRP A 236 -0.67 9.51 -18.38
CA TRP A 236 -1.97 10.12 -18.70
C TRP A 236 -2.33 11.24 -17.71
N MET A 237 -1.47 11.47 -16.72
CA MET A 237 -1.59 12.57 -15.77
C MET A 237 -0.89 13.80 -16.32
N ILE A 238 -1.61 14.92 -16.34
CA ILE A 238 -1.13 16.23 -16.73
C ILE A 238 -0.85 17.03 -15.46
N LEU A 239 0.31 17.68 -15.40
CA LEU A 239 0.66 18.59 -14.32
C LEU A 239 0.48 20.03 -14.78
N GLU A 240 -0.23 20.82 -13.99
CA GLU A 240 -0.32 22.26 -14.13
C GLU A 240 0.02 22.95 -12.82
N ARG A 241 0.64 24.13 -12.88
CA ARG A 241 0.78 24.95 -11.68
C ARG A 241 -0.58 25.41 -11.17
N GLN A 242 -0.73 25.50 -9.86
CA GLN A 242 -2.00 25.89 -9.26
C GLN A 242 -2.40 27.33 -9.61
N ASP A 243 -1.43 28.23 -9.78
CA ASP A 243 -1.62 29.66 -10.09
C ASP A 243 -1.96 29.98 -11.56
N CYS A 244 -1.79 29.01 -12.46
CA CYS A 244 -2.16 29.16 -13.86
C CYS A 244 -3.70 29.17 -14.01
N LYS A 245 -4.29 30.26 -14.50
CA LYS A 245 -5.71 30.29 -14.88
C LYS A 245 -5.96 29.21 -15.94
N GLY A 246 -6.82 28.24 -15.60
CA GLY A 246 -6.97 26.95 -16.27
C GLY A 246 -6.93 27.00 -17.79
N ARG A 247 -5.85 26.45 -18.37
CA ARG A 247 -5.78 26.18 -19.81
C ARG A 247 -6.49 24.86 -20.15
N ASN A 248 -6.46 23.90 -19.24
CA ASN A 248 -7.12 22.61 -19.42
C ASN A 248 -8.27 22.45 -18.41
N ASN A 249 -9.47 22.20 -18.92
CA ASN A 249 -10.66 21.95 -18.11
C ASN A 249 -11.04 20.47 -18.19
N LEU A 250 -10.11 19.61 -17.75
CA LEU A 250 -10.38 18.18 -17.64
C LEU A 250 -11.27 17.89 -16.44
N GLU A 251 -12.05 16.83 -16.53
CA GLU A 251 -13.12 16.51 -15.58
C GLU A 251 -12.56 16.11 -14.21
N ASN A 252 -11.45 15.37 -14.20
CA ASN A 252 -10.79 14.96 -12.97
C ASN A 252 -9.62 15.91 -12.66
N GLN A 253 -9.70 16.56 -11.50
CA GLN A 253 -8.66 17.44 -10.98
C GLN A 253 -8.36 17.08 -9.52
N ARG A 254 -7.08 17.07 -9.18
CA ARG A 254 -6.58 16.86 -7.82
C ARG A 254 -5.49 17.87 -7.50
N GLU A 255 -5.58 18.50 -6.34
CA GLU A 255 -4.58 19.46 -5.88
C GLU A 255 -3.57 18.76 -4.97
N GLY A 256 -2.30 19.11 -5.13
CA GLY A 256 -1.23 18.56 -4.31
C GLY A 256 0.06 19.35 -4.42
N THR A 257 1.09 18.86 -3.73
CA THR A 257 2.42 19.45 -3.71
C THR A 257 3.44 18.47 -4.28
N ILE A 258 4.34 18.94 -5.14
CA ILE A 258 5.42 18.08 -5.63
C ILE A 258 6.37 17.76 -4.47
N VAL A 259 6.59 16.48 -4.21
CA VAL A 259 7.48 15.99 -3.14
C VAL A 259 8.74 15.31 -3.65
N ARG A 260 8.77 14.92 -4.92
CA ARG A 260 9.93 14.29 -5.53
C ARG A 260 9.89 14.42 -7.05
N ILE A 261 10.95 14.95 -7.63
CA ILE A 261 11.20 14.93 -9.08
C ILE A 261 12.36 13.98 -9.40
N ARG A 262 12.18 13.14 -10.41
CA ARG A 262 13.21 12.27 -10.99
C ARG A 262 13.32 12.56 -12.48
N SER A 263 14.25 13.46 -12.83
CA SER A 263 14.52 13.82 -14.21
C SER A 263 15.26 12.69 -14.93
N GLY A 264 14.67 12.22 -16.03
CA GLY A 264 15.31 11.31 -16.97
C GLY A 264 15.66 12.00 -18.28
N LYS A 265 16.35 11.28 -19.16
CA LYS A 265 16.73 11.80 -20.49
C LYS A 265 15.53 12.08 -21.40
N ILE A 266 14.50 11.25 -21.29
CA ILE A 266 13.31 11.30 -22.17
C ILE A 266 12.10 11.81 -21.38
N ASN A 267 11.88 11.21 -20.19
CA ASN A 267 10.76 11.53 -19.33
C ASN A 267 11.24 11.92 -17.93
N THR A 268 10.46 12.76 -17.27
CA THR A 268 10.59 13.15 -15.88
C THR A 268 9.43 12.56 -15.10
N GLU A 269 9.75 11.80 -14.05
CA GLU A 269 8.78 11.25 -13.10
C GLU A 269 8.60 12.26 -11.96
N CYS A 270 7.36 12.60 -11.66
CA CYS A 270 6.99 13.52 -10.59
C CYS A 270 6.06 12.82 -9.60
N ALA A 271 6.40 12.88 -8.32
CA ALA A 271 5.54 12.45 -7.24
C ALA A 271 4.84 13.67 -6.63
N VAL A 272 3.51 13.64 -6.57
CA VAL A 272 2.66 14.70 -6.04
C VAL A 272 1.92 14.18 -4.82
N LEU A 273 2.13 14.81 -3.67
CA LEU A 273 1.43 14.49 -2.43
C LEU A 273 0.13 15.29 -2.34
N LEU A 274 -0.99 14.57 -2.22
CA LEU A 274 -2.30 15.15 -1.98
C LEU A 274 -2.51 15.45 -0.49
N ALA A 275 -3.55 16.25 -0.17
CA ALA A 275 -3.86 16.66 1.20
C ALA A 275 -4.21 15.49 2.15
N ASP A 276 -4.70 14.38 1.61
CA ASP A 276 -5.06 13.16 2.35
C ASP A 276 -3.85 12.23 2.62
N GLY A 277 -2.67 12.58 2.09
CA GLY A 277 -1.44 11.79 2.19
C GLY A 277 -1.21 10.83 1.01
N THR A 278 -2.11 10.76 0.04
CA THR A 278 -1.95 9.94 -1.17
C THR A 278 -0.86 10.53 -2.07
N GLU A 279 0.09 9.70 -2.52
CA GLU A 279 1.15 10.10 -3.47
C GLU A 279 0.76 9.68 -4.88
N LEU A 280 0.49 10.65 -5.76
CA LEU A 280 0.26 10.43 -7.20
C LEU A 280 1.59 10.47 -7.96
N CYS A 281 1.69 9.69 -9.02
CA CYS A 281 2.81 9.63 -9.92
C CYS A 281 2.40 10.08 -11.33
N ALA A 282 3.03 11.15 -11.82
CA ALA A 282 2.90 11.64 -13.18
C ALA A 282 4.22 11.43 -13.95
N ILE A 283 4.12 11.01 -15.22
CA ILE A 283 5.25 10.93 -16.14
C ILE A 283 5.04 11.95 -17.24
N VAL A 284 5.90 12.96 -17.28
CA VAL A 284 5.87 14.04 -18.28
C VAL A 284 7.12 13.95 -19.13
N SER A 285 7.08 14.37 -20.40
CA SER A 285 8.30 14.47 -21.21
C SER A 285 9.27 15.45 -20.55
N SER A 286 10.57 15.14 -20.53
CA SER A 286 11.56 16.02 -19.88
C SER A 286 11.60 17.43 -20.49
N PRO A 287 11.49 17.62 -21.81
CA PRO A 287 11.35 18.96 -22.38
C PRO A 287 10.07 19.66 -21.90
N GLY A 288 8.92 18.98 -21.90
CA GLY A 288 7.66 19.56 -21.46
C GLY A 288 7.64 19.89 -19.97
N PHE A 289 8.37 19.14 -19.14
CA PHE A 289 8.50 19.43 -17.71
C PHE A 289 9.33 20.71 -17.46
N LEU A 290 10.39 20.93 -18.23
CA LEU A 290 11.20 22.16 -18.13
C LEU A 290 10.36 23.41 -18.42
N ASP A 291 9.44 23.32 -19.38
CA ASP A 291 8.54 24.43 -19.73
C ASP A 291 7.56 24.80 -18.59
N LEU A 292 7.26 23.86 -17.69
CA LEU A 292 6.37 24.09 -16.55
C LEU A 292 7.03 24.91 -15.43
N ASN A 293 8.37 25.02 -15.41
CA ASN A 293 9.14 25.69 -14.36
C ASN A 293 8.70 25.27 -12.94
N LEU A 294 8.60 23.95 -12.72
CA LEU A 294 8.21 23.33 -11.47
C LEU A 294 9.42 22.78 -10.71
N SER A 295 9.37 22.87 -9.38
CA SER A 295 10.37 22.37 -8.43
C SER A 295 9.73 21.59 -7.28
N ASP A 296 10.54 20.86 -6.52
CA ASP A 296 10.09 20.22 -5.27
C ASP A 296 9.54 21.29 -4.32
N GLY A 297 8.35 21.06 -3.76
CA GLY A 297 7.63 22.01 -2.90
C GLY A 297 6.58 22.86 -3.61
N ASP A 298 6.53 22.86 -4.94
CA ASP A 298 5.52 23.63 -5.68
C ASP A 298 4.13 23.01 -5.59
N SER A 299 3.12 23.88 -5.46
CA SER A 299 1.71 23.49 -5.49
C SER A 299 1.22 23.35 -6.93
N VAL A 300 0.62 22.19 -7.23
CA VAL A 300 0.20 21.78 -8.57
C VAL A 300 -1.20 21.21 -8.58
N ARG A 301 -1.82 21.26 -9.75
CA ARG A 301 -3.01 20.50 -10.11
C ARG A 301 -2.61 19.33 -11.00
N VAL A 302 -3.03 18.14 -10.61
CA VAL A 302 -2.96 16.92 -11.41
C VAL A 302 -4.29 16.74 -12.11
N LEU A 303 -4.28 16.71 -13.44
CA LEU A 303 -5.46 16.56 -14.26
C LEU A 303 -5.40 15.27 -15.09
N PHE A 304 -6.53 14.63 -15.30
CA PHE A 304 -6.63 13.49 -16.21
C PHE A 304 -8.05 13.36 -16.77
N SER A 305 -8.15 12.86 -18.00
CA SER A 305 -9.44 12.68 -18.67
C SER A 305 -10.22 11.52 -18.06
N CYS A 306 -11.56 11.62 -18.08
CA CYS A 306 -12.44 10.49 -17.76
C CYS A 306 -12.24 9.25 -18.64
N TYR A 307 -11.63 9.39 -19.84
CA TYR A 307 -11.26 8.27 -20.71
C TYR A 307 -9.94 7.59 -20.33
N ALA A 308 -9.16 8.19 -19.42
CA ALA A 308 -7.88 7.67 -18.97
C ALA A 308 -8.00 6.62 -17.86
N VAL A 309 -9.21 6.44 -17.34
CA VAL A 309 -9.49 5.66 -16.15
C VAL A 309 -9.94 4.26 -16.56
N VAL A 310 -9.31 3.25 -15.97
CA VAL A 310 -9.70 1.84 -16.13
C VAL A 310 -10.32 1.35 -14.83
N LEU A 311 -11.53 0.80 -14.90
CA LEU A 311 -12.22 0.24 -13.73
C LEU A 311 -11.90 -1.24 -13.56
N HIS A 312 -11.71 -1.64 -12.31
CA HIS A 312 -11.58 -3.04 -11.90
C HIS A 312 -12.60 -3.35 -10.79
N SER A 313 -13.32 -4.44 -10.98
CA SER A 313 -14.12 -5.09 -9.95
C SER A 313 -13.38 -6.32 -9.45
N ASP A 314 -13.41 -6.55 -8.14
CA ASP A 314 -13.01 -7.82 -7.54
C ASP A 314 -14.04 -8.93 -7.83
#